data_AF-A0A329WQV2-F1
#
_entry.id   AF-A0A329WQV2-F1
#
_cell.length_a   1.000
_cell.length_b   1.000
_cell.length_c   1.000
_cell.angle_alpha   90.00
_cell.angle_beta   90.00
_cell.angle_gamma   90.00
#
_symmetry.space_group_name_H-M   'P 1'
#
loop_
_entity.id
_entity.type
_entity.pdbx_description
1 polymer ?
#
loop_
_entity_poly.entity_id
_entity_poly.type
_entity_poly.pdbx_seq_one_letter_code
_entity_poly.pdbx_strand_id
1 'polypeptide(L)'
;MLKHANPQTVPTQRTKNSVMQSPLSSSSGGHLELSNNESEPRPGYKSRRTKKLKQFLADRSLNKGHISPLKNKGLLVGSEDAPINVPVVAHRHDSNRELAQAIPLRNSVSRQENPFHDVVMGFRGDQATSFESGTGVIGVHWGKNTLDSNITGINVVNGASGTVGIRIALKDIQHGQPVVVTSGGLSGCTMIYAVKDDYFFAYHTGQKPGDNEWKTGRQGVVTTYESHKALSPDSEPMMVGEQNNDLVNIFAKYDQSVITYMGKPGVVIDNTAENVGVFNYDEKKLEKPAIRAGYSYALLARDDKGKMNVKVLSEDAMVSSGKKGNTIEVINSLKKRLL
;
A
#
# COMPACT_ATOMS: atom_id res chain seq x y z
N MET A 1 -15.24 27.34 -6.44
CA MET A 1 -15.84 26.98 -7.74
C MET A 1 -14.75 26.89 -8.79
N LEU A 2 -14.28 25.69 -9.11
CA LEU A 2 -13.45 25.41 -10.28
C LEU A 2 -13.79 24.00 -10.76
N LYS A 3 -14.06 23.91 -12.07
CA LYS A 3 -14.72 22.83 -12.79
C LYS A 3 -13.79 21.62 -12.95
N HIS A 4 -14.32 20.42 -12.71
CA HIS A 4 -13.65 19.15 -12.92
C HIS A 4 -13.50 18.83 -14.41
N ALA A 5 -12.28 18.40 -14.80
CA ALA A 5 -12.04 17.73 -16.06
C ALA A 5 -12.31 16.24 -15.90
N ASN A 6 -13.31 15.76 -16.62
CA ASN A 6 -13.66 14.35 -16.79
C ASN A 6 -12.84 13.78 -17.96
N PRO A 7 -12.30 12.56 -17.86
CA PRO A 7 -12.31 11.71 -19.04
C PRO A 7 -12.65 10.26 -18.68
N GLN A 8 -13.89 9.87 -18.99
CA GLN A 8 -14.21 8.52 -19.42
C GLN A 8 -14.12 8.47 -20.95
N THR A 9 -13.26 7.63 -21.50
CA THR A 9 -13.44 7.09 -22.85
C THR A 9 -13.03 5.62 -22.90
N VAL A 10 -13.96 4.83 -23.43
CA VAL A 10 -13.97 3.38 -23.60
C VAL A 10 -12.92 2.93 -24.62
N PRO A 11 -12.23 1.78 -24.46
CA PRO A 11 -11.38 1.24 -25.51
C PRO A 11 -12.21 0.44 -26.53
N THR A 12 -12.28 0.93 -27.76
CA THR A 12 -12.83 0.21 -28.91
C THR A 12 -11.82 -0.83 -29.41
N GLN A 13 -12.23 -2.10 -29.42
CA GLN A 13 -11.51 -3.18 -30.09
C GLN A 13 -11.37 -2.90 -31.60
N ARG A 14 -10.18 -3.10 -32.15
CA ARG A 14 -10.01 -3.31 -33.60
C ARG A 14 -8.94 -4.37 -33.86
N THR A 15 -9.39 -5.59 -34.05
CA THR A 15 -8.68 -6.67 -34.73
C THR A 15 -8.47 -6.33 -36.21
N LYS A 16 -7.28 -6.61 -36.75
CA LYS A 16 -7.12 -7.14 -38.12
C LYS A 16 -5.72 -7.77 -38.29
N ASN A 17 -5.75 -9.03 -38.72
CA ASN A 17 -4.64 -9.87 -39.16
C ASN A 17 -4.10 -9.41 -40.53
N SER A 18 -2.80 -9.62 -40.78
CA SER A 18 -2.22 -10.21 -42.01
C SER A 18 -0.70 -10.37 -41.83
N VAL A 19 -0.19 -11.60 -41.70
CA VAL A 19 0.44 -12.45 -42.74
C VAL A 19 1.85 -12.03 -43.18
N MET A 20 2.75 -13.01 -42.98
CA MET A 20 4.08 -13.33 -43.54
C MET A 20 4.67 -12.43 -44.64
N GLN A 21 5.97 -12.18 -44.54
CA GLN A 21 6.99 -12.74 -45.45
C GLN A 21 8.42 -12.40 -45.00
N SER A 22 9.26 -13.44 -44.88
CA SER A 22 10.72 -13.33 -44.97
C SER A 22 11.15 -13.44 -46.44
N PRO A 23 12.36 -12.97 -46.80
CA PRO A 23 13.36 -13.93 -47.24
C PRO A 23 14.81 -13.65 -46.77
N LEU A 24 15.52 -14.76 -46.52
CA LEU A 24 16.91 -15.15 -46.87
C LEU A 24 17.73 -14.11 -47.68
N SER A 25 19.07 -13.93 -47.59
CA SER A 25 20.19 -14.86 -47.31
C SER A 25 21.56 -14.15 -47.37
N SER A 26 22.58 -14.80 -46.75
CA SER A 26 24.03 -14.80 -47.09
C SER A 26 24.85 -13.56 -46.66
N SER A 27 26.13 -13.60 -46.26
CA SER A 27 27.18 -14.63 -46.28
C SER A 27 28.34 -14.23 -45.31
N SER A 28 29.16 -15.23 -44.91
CA SER A 28 30.62 -15.24 -44.58
C SER A 28 31.40 -13.91 -44.42
N GLY A 29 32.38 -13.72 -43.53
CA GLY A 29 33.14 -14.60 -42.65
C GLY A 29 34.37 -13.84 -42.08
N GLY A 30 34.94 -14.35 -40.98
CA GLY A 30 36.34 -14.20 -40.54
C GLY A 30 36.93 -12.82 -40.20
N HIS A 31 37.22 -12.55 -38.92
CA HIS A 31 38.60 -12.43 -38.42
C HIS A 31 38.59 -12.33 -36.89
N LEU A 32 39.38 -13.19 -36.23
CA LEU A 32 39.77 -13.03 -34.83
C LEU A 32 40.85 -11.95 -34.75
N GLU A 33 40.57 -10.85 -34.08
CA GLU A 33 41.58 -9.92 -33.56
C GLU A 33 41.48 -9.89 -32.04
N LEU A 34 42.48 -10.49 -31.39
CA LEU A 34 42.76 -10.30 -29.96
C LEU A 34 43.34 -8.90 -29.78
N SER A 35 42.48 -7.92 -29.50
CA SER A 35 42.93 -6.63 -28.95
C SER A 35 42.75 -6.64 -27.43
N ASN A 36 43.88 -6.73 -26.72
CA ASN A 36 43.99 -6.37 -25.32
C ASN A 36 43.78 -4.86 -25.20
N ASN A 37 42.52 -4.44 -25.04
CA ASN A 37 42.19 -3.12 -24.55
C ASN A 37 41.73 -3.25 -23.10
N GLU A 38 42.63 -2.91 -22.17
CA GLU A 38 42.26 -2.48 -20.82
C GLU A 38 41.34 -1.28 -20.97
N SER A 39 40.05 -1.56 -21.07
CA SER A 39 39.03 -0.53 -21.06
C SER A 39 38.83 -0.10 -19.61
N GLU A 40 39.28 1.11 -19.31
CA GLU A 40 38.83 1.81 -18.11
C GLU A 40 37.29 1.69 -18.01
N PRO A 41 36.75 1.34 -16.82
CA PRO A 41 35.34 1.03 -16.71
C PRO A 41 34.52 2.29 -16.97
N ARG A 42 33.82 2.29 -18.12
CA ARG A 42 32.86 3.32 -18.54
C ARG A 42 31.99 3.73 -17.34
N PRO A 43 31.79 5.03 -17.07
CA PRO A 43 31.11 5.51 -15.86
C PRO A 43 29.68 4.95 -15.66
N GLY A 44 29.02 4.47 -16.73
CA GLY A 44 27.73 3.77 -16.66
C GLY A 44 27.78 2.36 -16.07
N TYR A 45 28.91 1.65 -16.14
CA TYR A 45 29.03 0.25 -15.72
C TYR A 45 29.11 0.13 -14.19
N LYS A 46 29.91 1.00 -13.54
CA LYS A 46 29.97 1.11 -12.07
C LYS A 46 28.61 1.53 -11.49
N SER A 47 27.95 2.52 -12.09
CA SER A 47 26.62 3.01 -11.65
C SER A 47 25.54 1.93 -11.70
N ARG A 48 25.47 1.14 -12.78
CA ARG A 48 24.48 0.05 -12.93
C ARG A 48 24.72 -1.09 -11.95
N ARG A 49 25.98 -1.46 -11.67
CA ARG A 49 26.34 -2.50 -10.71
C ARG A 49 25.99 -2.09 -9.27
N THR A 50 26.25 -0.83 -8.92
CA THR A 50 25.90 -0.28 -7.60
C THR A 50 24.38 -0.16 -7.39
N LYS A 51 23.62 0.18 -8.44
CA LYS A 51 22.14 0.22 -8.38
C LYS A 51 21.55 -1.17 -8.09
N LYS A 52 22.04 -2.21 -8.78
CA LYS A 52 21.63 -3.61 -8.53
C LYS A 52 21.98 -4.08 -7.12
N LEU A 53 23.17 -3.73 -6.61
CA LEU A 53 23.58 -4.10 -5.25
C LEU A 53 22.72 -3.41 -4.19
N LYS A 54 22.42 -2.11 -4.34
CA LYS A 54 21.55 -1.39 -3.40
C LYS A 54 20.14 -1.98 -3.34
N GLN A 55 19.59 -2.36 -4.48
CA GLN A 55 18.28 -3.00 -4.56
C GLN A 55 18.32 -4.38 -3.88
N PHE A 56 19.27 -5.23 -4.24
CA PHE A 56 19.46 -6.54 -3.60
C PHE A 56 19.59 -6.45 -2.06
N LEU A 57 20.32 -5.46 -1.55
CA LEU A 57 20.43 -5.23 -0.11
C LEU A 57 19.12 -4.73 0.52
N ALA A 58 18.34 -3.92 -0.19
CA ALA A 58 17.02 -3.49 0.24
C ALA A 58 16.06 -4.68 0.33
N ASP A 59 16.01 -5.54 -0.68
CA ASP A 59 15.15 -6.73 -0.71
C ASP A 59 15.53 -7.73 0.39
N ARG A 60 16.83 -8.01 0.55
CA ARG A 60 17.34 -8.82 1.68
C ARG A 60 16.95 -8.25 3.04
N SER A 61 16.92 -6.92 3.16
CA SER A 61 16.53 -6.24 4.40
C SER A 61 15.04 -6.38 4.67
N LEU A 62 14.19 -6.25 3.65
CA LEU A 62 12.74 -6.49 3.75
C LEU A 62 12.43 -7.95 4.10
N ASN A 63 13.12 -8.91 3.47
CA ASN A 63 12.99 -10.34 3.77
C ASN A 63 13.30 -10.66 5.25
N LYS A 64 14.15 -9.86 5.92
CA LYS A 64 14.46 -9.98 7.35
C LYS A 64 13.56 -9.14 8.26
N GLY A 65 12.50 -8.54 7.71
CA GLY A 65 11.55 -7.72 8.48
C GLY A 65 12.05 -6.32 8.81
N HIS A 66 13.02 -5.76 8.08
CA HIS A 66 13.39 -4.35 8.23
C HIS A 66 12.60 -3.49 7.24
N ILE A 67 11.69 -2.65 7.73
CA ILE A 67 10.84 -1.76 6.90
C ILE A 67 11.56 -0.52 6.34
N SER A 68 12.75 -0.19 6.86
CA SER A 68 13.50 1.02 6.46
C SER A 68 13.76 1.18 4.95
N PRO A 69 13.87 0.13 4.11
CA PRO A 69 14.00 0.29 2.67
C PRO A 69 12.82 1.00 2.00
N LEU A 70 11.63 0.99 2.60
CA LEU A 70 10.45 1.69 2.09
C LEU A 70 10.45 3.19 2.42
N LYS A 71 11.29 3.62 3.38
CA LYS A 71 11.31 5.00 3.90
C LYS A 71 11.74 6.00 2.83
N ASN A 72 11.03 7.13 2.75
CA ASN A 72 11.32 8.24 1.85
C ASN A 72 11.35 7.83 0.36
N LYS A 73 10.55 6.83 -0.03
CA LYS A 73 10.48 6.34 -1.43
C LYS A 73 9.21 6.77 -2.16
N GLY A 74 8.25 7.36 -1.45
CA GLY A 74 6.94 7.69 -2.01
C GLY A 74 6.06 6.46 -2.10
N LEU A 75 4.91 6.64 -2.73
CA LEU A 75 3.84 5.66 -2.76
C LEU A 75 4.32 4.34 -3.37
N LEU A 76 4.13 3.23 -2.65
CA LEU A 76 4.31 1.87 -3.13
C LEU A 76 2.94 1.22 -3.30
N VAL A 77 2.58 0.91 -4.55
CA VAL A 77 1.41 0.10 -4.94
C VAL A 77 1.81 -0.80 -6.12
N GLY A 78 0.91 -1.69 -6.55
CA GLY A 78 1.09 -2.49 -7.76
C GLY A 78 0.62 -1.78 -9.02
N SER A 79 1.30 -1.99 -10.14
CA SER A 79 0.84 -1.51 -11.46
C SER A 79 -0.33 -2.31 -12.02
N GLU A 80 -0.47 -3.56 -11.58
CA GLU A 80 -1.47 -4.53 -12.03
C GLU A 80 -1.88 -5.41 -10.85
N ASP A 81 -3.10 -5.94 -10.90
CA ASP A 81 -3.59 -6.88 -9.90
C ASP A 81 -2.93 -8.26 -10.11
N ALA A 82 -2.46 -8.85 -9.02
CA ALA A 82 -1.83 -10.16 -9.00
C ALA A 82 -2.38 -11.01 -7.84
N PRO A 83 -2.28 -12.35 -7.91
CA PRO A 83 -2.72 -13.21 -6.82
C PRO A 83 -2.04 -12.86 -5.49
N ILE A 84 -2.84 -12.82 -4.42
CA ILE A 84 -2.32 -12.74 -3.05
C ILE A 84 -1.95 -14.15 -2.62
N ASN A 85 -0.65 -14.39 -2.38
CA ASN A 85 -0.10 -15.72 -2.11
C ASN A 85 -0.11 -16.10 -0.61
N VAL A 86 -0.94 -15.44 0.18
CA VAL A 86 -1.21 -15.77 1.59
C VAL A 86 -2.73 -15.83 1.81
N PRO A 87 -3.25 -16.73 2.66
CA PRO A 87 -4.65 -16.71 3.02
C PRO A 87 -5.04 -15.38 3.68
N VAL A 88 -6.10 -14.76 3.18
CA VAL A 88 -6.64 -13.51 3.71
C VAL A 88 -8.14 -13.68 3.92
N VAL A 89 -8.63 -13.24 5.08
CA VAL A 89 -10.05 -13.05 5.34
C VAL A 89 -10.33 -11.54 5.27
N ALA A 90 -11.38 -11.15 4.56
CA ALA A 90 -11.70 -9.74 4.34
C ALA A 90 -13.15 -9.41 4.70
N HIS A 91 -13.39 -8.15 5.02
CA HIS A 91 -14.70 -7.59 5.29
C HIS A 91 -14.86 -6.25 4.58
N ARG A 92 -16.08 -5.94 4.14
CA ARG A 92 -16.41 -4.69 3.48
C ARG A 92 -17.74 -4.19 4.01
N HIS A 93 -17.73 -2.96 4.48
CA HIS A 93 -18.90 -2.25 4.95
C HIS A 93 -18.83 -0.81 4.44
N ASP A 94 -19.37 -0.58 3.25
CA ASP A 94 -19.43 0.72 2.61
C ASP A 94 -20.74 0.92 1.84
N SER A 95 -20.96 2.14 1.36
CA SER A 95 -22.17 2.51 0.61
C SER A 95 -22.43 1.74 -0.70
N ASN A 96 -21.47 0.94 -1.17
CA ASN A 96 -21.69 0.05 -2.31
C ASN A 96 -22.02 -1.38 -1.84
N ARG A 97 -21.50 -1.80 -0.69
CA ARG A 97 -21.69 -3.16 -0.18
C ARG A 97 -21.48 -3.25 1.33
N GLU A 98 -22.44 -3.86 1.99
CA GLU A 98 -22.40 -4.18 3.42
C GLU A 98 -22.44 -5.70 3.59
N LEU A 99 -21.28 -6.30 3.89
CA LEU A 99 -21.22 -7.71 4.23
C LEU A 99 -21.63 -7.89 5.70
N ALA A 100 -22.40 -8.94 5.99
CA ALA A 100 -22.76 -9.29 7.36
C ALA A 100 -21.62 -10.01 8.10
N GLN A 101 -20.72 -10.66 7.37
CA GLN A 101 -19.63 -11.47 7.91
C GLN A 101 -18.37 -11.28 7.05
N ALA A 102 -17.21 -11.47 7.66
CA ALA A 102 -15.97 -11.53 6.93
C ALA A 102 -15.87 -12.86 6.16
N ILE A 103 -15.31 -12.82 4.95
CA ILE A 103 -15.19 -14.00 4.07
C ILE A 103 -13.77 -14.14 3.53
N PRO A 104 -13.31 -15.36 3.20
CA PRO A 104 -12.00 -15.57 2.58
C PRO A 104 -11.88 -14.88 1.21
N LEU A 105 -10.77 -14.20 0.97
CA LEU A 105 -10.40 -13.71 -0.36
C LEU A 105 -10.08 -14.90 -1.28
N ARG A 106 -10.54 -14.81 -2.53
CA ARG A 106 -10.30 -15.83 -3.55
C ARG A 106 -9.72 -15.17 -4.80
N ASN A 107 -8.51 -15.57 -5.17
CA ASN A 107 -7.79 -15.02 -6.33
C ASN A 107 -8.46 -15.31 -7.69
N SER A 108 -9.36 -16.30 -7.77
CA SER A 108 -9.90 -16.84 -9.02
C SER A 108 -11.39 -16.57 -9.24
N VAL A 109 -11.98 -15.61 -8.54
CA VAL A 109 -13.39 -15.23 -8.71
C VAL A 109 -13.49 -14.12 -9.76
N SER A 110 -14.51 -14.18 -10.61
CA SER A 110 -14.75 -13.15 -11.61
C SER A 110 -14.90 -11.77 -10.93
N ARG A 111 -14.47 -10.68 -11.59
CA ARG A 111 -14.56 -9.33 -11.02
C ARG A 111 -15.97 -8.97 -10.56
N GLN A 112 -16.99 -9.43 -11.28
CA GLN A 112 -18.40 -9.16 -10.97
C GLN A 112 -18.88 -9.87 -9.69
N GLU A 113 -18.31 -11.02 -9.37
CA GLU A 113 -18.69 -11.82 -8.20
C GLU A 113 -17.83 -11.51 -6.97
N ASN A 114 -16.64 -10.92 -7.16
CA ASN A 114 -15.73 -10.61 -6.06
C ASN A 114 -16.14 -9.31 -5.33
N PRO A 115 -16.63 -9.38 -4.07
CA PRO A 115 -17.01 -8.19 -3.30
C PRO A 115 -15.85 -7.24 -3.02
N PHE A 116 -14.61 -7.71 -3.17
CA PHE A 116 -13.39 -6.98 -2.89
C PHE A 116 -12.66 -6.50 -4.15
N HIS A 117 -13.27 -6.67 -5.33
CA HIS A 117 -12.75 -6.11 -6.57
C HIS A 117 -12.54 -4.60 -6.42
N ASP A 118 -11.39 -4.13 -6.90
CA ASP A 118 -10.87 -2.76 -6.78
C ASP A 118 -10.65 -2.22 -5.35
N VAL A 119 -10.95 -3.01 -4.31
CA VAL A 119 -10.79 -2.55 -2.91
C VAL A 119 -9.75 -3.31 -2.09
N VAL A 120 -9.48 -4.57 -2.45
CA VAL A 120 -8.30 -5.32 -2.00
C VAL A 120 -7.62 -5.90 -3.22
N MET A 121 -6.44 -5.38 -3.54
CA MET A 121 -5.70 -5.75 -4.75
C MET A 121 -4.33 -6.32 -4.37
N GLY A 122 -3.96 -7.43 -4.98
CA GLY A 122 -2.63 -8.00 -4.80
C GLY A 122 -1.64 -7.45 -5.81
N PHE A 123 -0.35 -7.48 -5.50
CA PHE A 123 0.72 -7.23 -6.46
C PHE A 123 1.98 -7.98 -6.07
N ARG A 124 2.87 -8.22 -7.02
CA ARG A 124 4.22 -8.73 -6.74
C ARG A 124 5.22 -7.59 -6.62
N GLY A 125 6.31 -7.80 -5.90
CA GLY A 125 7.35 -6.79 -5.73
C GLY A 125 7.93 -6.24 -7.04
N ASP A 126 8.00 -7.07 -8.08
CA ASP A 126 8.46 -6.67 -9.43
C ASP A 126 7.44 -5.80 -10.20
N GLN A 127 6.21 -5.66 -9.68
CA GLN A 127 5.15 -4.78 -10.20
C GLN A 127 5.04 -3.46 -9.42
N ALA A 128 5.97 -3.19 -8.49
CA ALA A 128 5.97 -1.99 -7.67
C ALA A 128 6.00 -0.69 -8.49
N THR A 129 5.06 0.21 -8.25
CA THR A 129 4.93 1.52 -8.89
C THR A 129 4.52 2.60 -7.88
N SER A 130 4.69 3.87 -8.29
CA SER A 130 4.25 5.06 -7.54
C SER A 130 2.97 5.68 -8.06
N PHE A 131 2.33 5.03 -9.03
CA PHE A 131 1.07 5.46 -9.62
C PHE A 131 -0.10 4.66 -9.06
N GLU A 132 -1.10 5.36 -8.54
CA GLU A 132 -2.38 4.78 -8.16
C GLU A 132 -3.51 5.52 -8.88
N SER A 133 -4.51 4.77 -9.37
CA SER A 133 -5.71 5.37 -9.94
C SER A 133 -6.44 6.19 -8.88
N GLY A 134 -6.86 7.42 -9.21
CA GLY A 134 -7.50 8.34 -8.27
C GLY A 134 -6.54 9.28 -7.57
N THR A 135 -5.40 8.78 -7.07
CA THR A 135 -4.41 9.62 -6.37
C THR A 135 -3.30 10.15 -7.30
N GLY A 136 -3.00 9.45 -8.39
CA GLY A 136 -1.94 9.80 -9.34
C GLY A 136 -0.55 9.34 -8.90
N VAL A 137 0.49 10.01 -9.38
CA VAL A 137 1.89 9.67 -9.08
C VAL A 137 2.37 10.40 -7.82
N ILE A 138 2.79 9.65 -6.80
CA ILE A 138 3.43 10.20 -5.58
C ILE A 138 4.85 9.64 -5.44
N GLY A 139 5.83 10.43 -5.87
CA GLY A 139 7.24 10.04 -5.89
C GLY A 139 7.66 9.42 -7.22
N VAL A 140 8.98 9.31 -7.41
CA VAL A 140 9.60 8.80 -8.66
C VAL A 140 10.46 7.56 -8.43
N HIS A 141 10.43 6.98 -7.22
CA HIS A 141 11.30 5.86 -6.89
C HIS A 141 10.81 4.56 -7.53
N TRP A 142 9.55 4.20 -7.28
CA TRP A 142 8.98 2.94 -7.75
C TRP A 142 8.63 3.01 -9.25
N GLY A 143 8.51 1.86 -9.89
CA GLY A 143 8.43 1.70 -11.36
C GLY A 143 9.81 1.65 -12.03
N LYS A 144 10.73 2.57 -11.66
CA LYS A 144 12.15 2.51 -12.09
C LYS A 144 13.02 1.63 -11.18
N ASN A 145 12.58 1.48 -9.95
CA ASN A 145 13.08 0.52 -8.97
C ASN A 145 11.87 -0.32 -8.56
N THR A 146 12.09 -1.60 -8.40
CA THR A 146 11.07 -2.57 -8.00
C THR A 146 11.65 -3.37 -6.85
N LEU A 147 10.78 -4.10 -6.16
CA LEU A 147 11.21 -5.07 -5.16
C LEU A 147 11.41 -6.44 -5.82
N ASP A 148 11.98 -7.38 -5.09
CA ASP A 148 12.04 -8.78 -5.54
C ASP A 148 10.62 -9.36 -5.70
N SER A 149 10.44 -10.24 -6.69
CA SER A 149 9.12 -10.82 -7.04
C SER A 149 8.56 -11.77 -5.98
N ASN A 150 9.37 -12.17 -5.00
CA ASN A 150 8.95 -12.95 -3.84
C ASN A 150 8.14 -12.12 -2.82
N ILE A 151 8.21 -10.79 -2.88
CA ILE A 151 7.45 -9.90 -2.00
C ILE A 151 6.01 -9.85 -2.50
N THR A 152 5.07 -10.21 -1.63
CA THR A 152 3.64 -10.06 -1.89
C THR A 152 3.17 -8.70 -1.37
N GLY A 153 2.65 -7.88 -2.26
CA GLY A 153 1.99 -6.63 -1.93
C GLY A 153 0.47 -6.80 -1.84
N ILE A 154 -0.15 -6.11 -0.88
CA ILE A 154 -1.61 -6.03 -0.75
C ILE A 154 -1.99 -4.55 -0.59
N ASN A 155 -2.69 -3.98 -1.57
CA ASN A 155 -3.28 -2.65 -1.46
C ASN A 155 -4.70 -2.77 -0.90
N VAL A 156 -4.93 -2.18 0.27
CA VAL A 156 -6.26 -2.10 0.90
C VAL A 156 -6.72 -0.66 0.78
N VAL A 157 -7.71 -0.40 -0.06
CA VAL A 157 -8.31 0.94 -0.21
C VAL A 157 -9.64 1.02 0.53
N ASN A 158 -10.08 2.23 0.87
CA ASN A 158 -11.26 2.43 1.73
C ASN A 158 -12.60 1.99 1.12
N GLY A 159 -12.64 1.70 -0.19
CA GLY A 159 -13.88 1.45 -0.93
C GLY A 159 -14.60 2.74 -1.28
N ALA A 160 -15.93 2.73 -1.15
CA ALA A 160 -16.75 3.91 -1.41
C ALA A 160 -16.75 4.86 -0.19
N SER A 161 -17.88 4.99 0.51
CA SER A 161 -17.96 5.66 1.82
C SER A 161 -18.18 4.61 2.88
N GLY A 162 -17.12 4.25 3.62
CA GLY A 162 -17.14 3.14 4.56
C GLY A 162 -15.76 2.59 4.87
N THR A 163 -15.70 1.30 5.21
CA THR A 163 -14.47 0.61 5.60
C THR A 163 -14.31 -0.73 4.91
N VAL A 164 -13.06 -1.00 4.51
CA VAL A 164 -12.59 -2.31 4.10
C VAL A 164 -11.55 -2.78 5.10
N GLY A 165 -11.68 -4.03 5.55
CA GLY A 165 -10.76 -4.64 6.49
C GLY A 165 -10.24 -5.98 5.99
N ILE A 166 -9.02 -6.33 6.37
CA ILE A 166 -8.44 -7.66 6.16
C ILE A 166 -7.85 -8.21 7.45
N ARG A 167 -7.76 -9.55 7.51
CA ARG A 167 -7.09 -10.33 8.55
C ARG A 167 -6.23 -11.41 7.92
N ILE A 168 -5.00 -11.54 8.41
CA ILE A 168 -4.00 -12.52 7.96
C ILE A 168 -3.46 -13.25 9.18
N ALA A 169 -3.41 -14.58 9.14
CA ALA A 169 -2.77 -15.34 10.21
C ALA A 169 -1.24 -15.20 10.09
N LEU A 170 -0.56 -14.81 11.17
CA LEU A 170 0.89 -14.59 11.13
C LEU A 170 1.68 -15.88 10.87
N LYS A 171 1.11 -17.04 11.23
CA LYS A 171 1.66 -18.37 10.91
C LYS A 171 1.78 -18.64 9.41
N ASP A 172 0.94 -18.02 8.59
CA ASP A 172 0.91 -18.27 7.14
C ASP A 172 2.02 -17.50 6.40
N ILE A 173 2.63 -16.50 7.04
CA ILE A 173 3.76 -15.75 6.48
C ILE A 173 5.02 -16.63 6.49
N GLN A 174 5.57 -16.92 5.31
CA GLN A 174 6.73 -17.78 5.15
C GLN A 174 8.06 -16.99 5.22
N HIS A 175 9.13 -17.66 5.66
CA HIS A 175 10.48 -17.09 5.57
C HIS A 175 10.86 -16.84 4.11
N GLY A 176 11.47 -15.68 3.85
CA GLY A 176 11.83 -15.28 2.48
C GLY A 176 10.63 -14.96 1.57
N GLN A 177 9.40 -14.82 2.10
CA GLN A 177 8.23 -14.39 1.35
C GLN A 177 7.47 -13.31 2.15
N PRO A 178 8.05 -12.12 2.31
CA PRO A 178 7.43 -11.06 3.10
C PRO A 178 6.17 -10.53 2.43
N VAL A 179 5.25 -10.04 3.26
CA VAL A 179 4.04 -9.36 2.81
C VAL A 179 4.14 -7.88 3.16
N VAL A 180 3.85 -7.01 2.19
CA VAL A 180 3.71 -5.56 2.38
C VAL A 180 2.25 -5.19 2.18
N VAL A 181 1.60 -4.72 3.23
CA VAL A 181 0.26 -4.13 3.14
C VAL A 181 0.41 -2.62 3.01
N THR A 182 -0.23 -2.02 2.01
CA THR A 182 -0.18 -0.58 1.71
C THR A 182 -1.57 0.02 1.78
N SER A 183 -1.65 1.25 2.25
CA SER A 183 -2.87 2.04 2.28
C SER A 183 -3.24 2.65 0.92
N GLY A 184 -2.35 2.58 -0.07
CA GLY A 184 -2.42 3.52 -1.19
C GLY A 184 -2.12 4.94 -0.72
N GLY A 185 -2.45 5.92 -1.56
CA GLY A 185 -2.35 7.33 -1.19
C GLY A 185 -3.49 7.76 -0.27
N LEU A 186 -3.13 8.43 0.82
CA LEU A 186 -4.08 8.95 1.82
C LEU A 186 -4.33 10.44 1.60
N SER A 187 -5.61 10.78 1.40
CA SER A 187 -6.10 12.15 1.25
C SER A 187 -7.41 12.34 2.02
N GLY A 188 -7.33 12.27 3.36
CA GLY A 188 -8.49 12.38 4.26
C GLY A 188 -9.06 11.04 4.75
N CYS A 189 -8.53 9.92 4.26
CA CYS A 189 -8.84 8.58 4.76
C CYS A 189 -8.04 8.23 6.03
N THR A 190 -8.44 7.15 6.71
CA THR A 190 -7.74 6.62 7.88
C THR A 190 -7.34 5.17 7.61
N MET A 191 -6.05 4.88 7.83
CA MET A 191 -5.50 3.53 7.77
C MET A 191 -5.14 3.06 9.18
N ILE A 192 -5.58 1.86 9.55
CA ILE A 192 -5.20 1.22 10.81
C ILE A 192 -4.51 -0.11 10.53
N TYR A 193 -3.42 -0.36 11.25
CA TYR A 193 -2.75 -1.65 11.31
C TYR A 193 -2.72 -2.15 12.75
N ALA A 194 -3.01 -3.42 12.99
CA ALA A 194 -3.02 -3.98 14.34
C ALA A 194 -2.60 -5.46 14.35
N VAL A 195 -2.17 -5.93 15.53
CA VAL A 195 -1.88 -7.34 15.81
C VAL A 195 -2.68 -7.77 17.05
N LYS A 196 -3.33 -8.93 16.97
CA LYS A 196 -4.05 -9.56 18.09
C LYS A 196 -4.09 -11.07 17.88
N ASP A 197 -3.78 -11.85 18.92
CA ASP A 197 -3.95 -13.32 18.95
C ASP A 197 -3.34 -14.05 17.74
N ASP A 198 -2.08 -13.74 17.39
CA ASP A 198 -1.38 -14.28 16.20
C ASP A 198 -1.98 -13.92 14.83
N TYR A 199 -2.84 -12.90 14.78
CA TYR A 199 -3.37 -12.33 13.54
C TYR A 199 -2.90 -10.90 13.34
N PHE A 200 -2.60 -10.57 12.09
CA PHE A 200 -2.46 -9.19 11.62
C PHE A 200 -3.77 -8.71 11.03
N PHE A 201 -4.07 -7.44 11.25
CA PHE A 201 -5.26 -6.77 10.75
C PHE A 201 -4.88 -5.46 10.07
N ALA A 202 -5.61 -5.13 9.00
CA ALA A 202 -5.55 -3.83 8.37
C ALA A 202 -6.96 -3.33 8.08
N TYR A 203 -7.23 -2.06 8.37
CA TYR A 203 -8.52 -1.41 8.12
C TYR A 203 -8.26 -0.10 7.39
N HIS A 204 -8.96 0.12 6.28
CA HIS A 204 -8.94 1.39 5.59
C HIS A 204 -10.36 1.94 5.53
N THR A 205 -10.57 3.09 6.17
CA THR A 205 -11.85 3.80 6.19
C THR A 205 -11.73 5.16 5.53
N GLY A 206 -12.76 5.57 4.79
CA GLY A 206 -12.66 6.75 3.95
C GLY A 206 -13.92 7.00 3.16
N GLN A 207 -13.92 8.18 2.53
CA GLN A 207 -15.05 8.71 1.79
C GLN A 207 -14.76 8.70 0.29
N LYS A 208 -15.77 8.36 -0.52
CA LYS A 208 -15.66 8.54 -1.97
C LYS A 208 -15.68 10.03 -2.34
N PRO A 209 -14.95 10.45 -3.38
CA PRO A 209 -15.00 11.84 -3.84
C PRO A 209 -16.43 12.33 -4.10
N GLY A 210 -16.77 13.49 -3.56
CA GLY A 210 -18.06 14.18 -3.79
C GLY A 210 -19.19 13.77 -2.85
N ASP A 211 -19.01 12.79 -1.97
CA ASP A 211 -19.94 12.55 -0.87
C ASP A 211 -19.72 13.62 0.21
N ASN A 212 -20.77 14.32 0.61
CA ASN A 212 -20.70 15.38 1.63
C ASN A 212 -21.43 15.01 2.93
N GLU A 213 -22.24 13.96 2.90
CA GLU A 213 -23.10 13.55 4.02
C GLU A 213 -22.39 12.56 4.95
N TRP A 214 -21.42 11.82 4.42
CA TRP A 214 -20.58 10.92 5.20
C TRP A 214 -19.28 11.63 5.62
N LYS A 215 -18.66 11.25 6.74
CA LYS A 215 -17.38 11.82 7.19
C LYS A 215 -16.48 10.73 7.77
N THR A 216 -15.23 10.66 7.29
CA THR A 216 -14.24 9.67 7.76
C THR A 216 -14.04 9.70 9.27
N GLY A 217 -13.92 10.90 9.86
CA GLY A 217 -13.67 11.07 11.30
C GLY A 217 -14.90 10.88 12.20
N ARG A 218 -16.04 10.47 11.63
CA ARG A 218 -17.32 10.25 12.32
C ARG A 218 -17.89 8.89 11.93
N GLN A 219 -18.64 8.81 10.84
CA GLN A 219 -19.23 7.56 10.36
C GLN A 219 -18.16 6.52 10.02
N GLY A 220 -16.98 6.95 9.56
CA GLY A 220 -15.85 6.05 9.32
C GLY A 220 -15.36 5.30 10.55
N VAL A 221 -15.58 5.85 11.75
CA VAL A 221 -15.29 5.19 13.03
C VAL A 221 -16.26 4.03 13.26
N VAL A 222 -17.55 4.27 13.03
CA VAL A 222 -18.61 3.28 13.18
C VAL A 222 -18.41 2.13 12.18
N THR A 223 -18.18 2.42 10.90
CA THR A 223 -17.96 1.37 9.89
C THR A 223 -16.65 0.59 10.13
N THR A 224 -15.66 1.23 10.75
CA THR A 224 -14.44 0.54 11.20
C THR A 224 -14.74 -0.44 12.32
N TYR A 225 -15.60 -0.05 13.27
CA TYR A 225 -16.03 -0.95 14.33
C TYR A 225 -16.87 -2.13 13.81
N GLU A 226 -17.75 -1.91 12.83
CA GLU A 226 -18.46 -3.01 12.15
C GLU A 226 -17.50 -4.01 11.51
N SER A 227 -16.45 -3.50 10.83
CA SER A 227 -15.42 -4.35 10.27
C SER A 227 -14.55 -5.04 11.32
N HIS A 228 -14.30 -4.39 12.46
CA HIS A 228 -13.62 -4.99 13.60
C HIS A 228 -14.40 -6.20 14.13
N LYS A 229 -15.71 -6.04 14.41
CA LYS A 229 -16.57 -7.14 14.87
C LYS A 229 -16.59 -8.30 13.89
N ALA A 230 -16.70 -8.02 12.58
CA ALA A 230 -16.75 -9.07 11.58
C ALA A 230 -15.41 -9.85 11.44
N LEU A 231 -14.26 -9.19 11.63
CA LEU A 231 -12.94 -9.81 11.50
C LEU A 231 -12.42 -10.43 12.81
N SER A 232 -12.95 -10.00 13.95
CA SER A 232 -12.63 -10.49 15.30
C SER A 232 -13.95 -10.81 16.03
N PRO A 233 -14.69 -11.87 15.65
CA PRO A 233 -16.04 -12.15 16.17
C PRO A 233 -16.06 -12.42 17.68
N ASP A 234 -14.93 -12.84 18.25
CA ASP A 234 -14.79 -13.09 19.69
C ASP A 234 -14.40 -11.82 20.47
N SER A 235 -14.43 -10.63 19.85
CA SER A 235 -14.20 -9.38 20.59
C SER A 235 -15.38 -9.00 21.46
N GLU A 236 -15.05 -8.51 22.66
CA GLU A 236 -16.06 -7.97 23.58
C GLU A 236 -16.82 -6.81 22.93
N PRO A 237 -18.17 -6.82 22.98
CA PRO A 237 -18.96 -5.70 22.51
C PRO A 237 -18.57 -4.41 23.23
N MET A 238 -18.43 -3.33 22.47
CA MET A 238 -18.26 -1.98 22.97
C MET A 238 -19.24 -1.02 22.32
N MET A 239 -19.59 0.04 23.05
CA MET A 239 -20.27 1.18 22.49
C MET A 239 -19.25 2.05 21.75
N VAL A 240 -19.58 2.42 20.52
CA VAL A 240 -18.75 3.28 19.66
C VAL A 240 -19.59 4.46 19.23
N GLY A 241 -19.07 5.66 19.46
CA GLY A 241 -19.65 6.90 18.96
C GLY A 241 -19.10 7.28 17.59
N GLU A 242 -19.32 8.52 17.21
CA GLU A 242 -18.82 9.11 15.96
C GLU A 242 -17.61 10.01 16.22
N GLN A 243 -16.63 9.53 16.98
CA GLN A 243 -15.43 10.30 17.37
C GLN A 243 -14.17 9.49 17.07
N ASN A 244 -13.15 10.11 16.48
CA ASN A 244 -11.88 9.42 16.21
C ASN A 244 -11.20 8.87 17.47
N ASN A 245 -11.46 9.45 18.64
CA ASN A 245 -11.01 8.91 19.93
C ASN A 245 -11.53 7.49 20.20
N ASP A 246 -12.69 7.11 19.65
CA ASP A 246 -13.20 5.75 19.78
C ASP A 246 -12.36 4.74 18.99
N LEU A 247 -11.65 5.16 17.94
CA LEU A 247 -10.66 4.30 17.29
C LEU A 247 -9.56 3.91 18.27
N VAL A 248 -9.09 4.83 19.12
CA VAL A 248 -8.09 4.51 20.16
C VAL A 248 -8.68 3.47 21.13
N ASN A 249 -9.94 3.63 21.53
CA ASN A 249 -10.61 2.69 22.42
C ASN A 249 -10.77 1.29 21.80
N ILE A 250 -11.17 1.22 20.53
CA ILE A 250 -11.29 -0.05 19.78
C ILE A 250 -9.92 -0.74 19.70
N PHE A 251 -8.90 0.00 19.25
CA PHE A 251 -7.59 -0.57 18.97
C PHE A 251 -6.68 -0.72 20.20
N ALA A 252 -7.09 -0.21 21.36
CA ALA A 252 -6.49 -0.52 22.66
C ALA A 252 -6.77 -1.97 23.11
N LYS A 253 -7.74 -2.67 22.48
CA LYS A 253 -8.04 -4.09 22.72
C LYS A 253 -7.15 -5.05 21.92
N TYR A 254 -6.25 -4.53 21.11
CA TYR A 254 -5.26 -5.29 20.35
C TYR A 254 -3.92 -5.33 21.10
N ASP A 255 -3.01 -6.23 20.74
CA ASP A 255 -1.70 -6.29 21.38
C ASP A 255 -0.88 -5.03 21.09
N GLN A 256 -0.89 -4.60 19.83
CA GLN A 256 -0.29 -3.37 19.33
C GLN A 256 -1.03 -2.88 18.10
N SER A 257 -1.14 -1.56 17.94
CA SER A 257 -1.74 -0.95 16.76
C SER A 257 -1.12 0.39 16.37
N VAL A 258 -1.39 0.81 15.14
CA VAL A 258 -1.11 2.14 14.59
C VAL A 258 -2.33 2.66 13.84
N ILE A 259 -2.78 3.87 14.18
CA ILE A 259 -3.81 4.64 13.47
C ILE A 259 -3.13 5.77 12.71
N THR A 260 -3.27 5.79 11.39
CA THR A 260 -2.76 6.84 10.50
C THR A 260 -3.94 7.58 9.89
N TYR A 261 -4.13 8.86 10.26
CA TYR A 261 -5.36 9.60 9.97
C TYR A 261 -5.10 11.08 9.65
N MET A 262 -6.11 11.76 9.10
CA MET A 262 -6.11 13.20 8.89
C MET A 262 -6.91 13.91 9.99
N GLY A 263 -6.23 14.50 10.96
CA GLY A 263 -6.85 15.22 12.07
C GLY A 263 -7.20 16.66 11.72
N LYS A 264 -8.38 16.88 11.14
CA LYS A 264 -8.98 18.22 10.96
C LYS A 264 -9.60 18.72 12.28
N PRO A 265 -9.85 20.04 12.44
CA PRO A 265 -10.55 20.56 13.61
C PRO A 265 -11.86 19.80 13.89
N GLY A 266 -12.07 19.41 15.15
CA GLY A 266 -13.25 18.63 15.59
C GLY A 266 -13.14 17.11 15.43
N VAL A 267 -12.09 16.60 14.77
CA VAL A 267 -11.83 15.14 14.62
C VAL A 267 -10.38 14.76 14.97
N VAL A 268 -9.68 15.63 15.71
CA VAL A 268 -8.34 15.33 16.23
C VAL A 268 -8.45 14.29 17.35
N ILE A 269 -7.56 13.31 17.34
CA ILE A 269 -7.41 12.34 18.43
C ILE A 269 -6.55 12.98 19.51
N ASP A 270 -7.08 13.07 20.72
CA ASP A 270 -6.37 13.51 21.94
C ASP A 270 -6.35 12.43 23.04
N ASN A 271 -7.09 11.32 22.86
CA ASN A 271 -6.96 10.14 23.69
C ASN A 271 -5.64 9.39 23.43
N THR A 272 -5.13 8.73 24.46
CA THR A 272 -3.91 7.91 24.38
C THR A 272 -4.13 6.52 24.97
N ALA A 273 -3.50 5.51 24.37
CA ALA A 273 -3.35 4.17 24.93
C ALA A 273 -1.95 3.66 24.62
N GLU A 274 -1.29 2.98 25.56
CA GLU A 274 0.14 2.62 25.48
C GLU A 274 0.47 1.75 24.24
N ASN A 275 -0.44 0.85 23.90
CA ASN A 275 -0.33 -0.05 22.75
C ASN A 275 -0.76 0.58 21.41
N VAL A 276 -1.33 1.79 21.41
CA VAL A 276 -1.86 2.44 20.20
C VAL A 276 -0.93 3.57 19.76
N GLY A 277 -0.30 3.41 18.59
CA GLY A 277 0.41 4.51 17.93
C GLY A 277 -0.56 5.36 17.13
N VAL A 278 -0.47 6.67 17.22
CA VAL A 278 -1.34 7.59 16.46
C VAL A 278 -0.46 8.50 15.61
N PHE A 279 -0.77 8.61 14.31
CA PHE A 279 -0.07 9.47 13.37
C PHE A 279 -1.05 10.34 12.60
N ASN A 280 -1.04 11.65 12.91
CA ASN A 280 -1.81 12.65 12.18
C ASN A 280 -0.97 13.19 11.01
N TYR A 281 -1.28 12.76 9.78
CA TYR A 281 -0.54 13.21 8.59
C TYR A 281 -0.96 14.62 8.11
N ASP A 282 -1.75 15.36 8.90
CA ASP A 282 -1.99 16.81 8.74
C ASP A 282 -1.44 17.64 9.92
N GLU A 283 -0.73 17.02 10.86
CA GLU A 283 -0.21 17.69 12.06
C GLU A 283 0.77 18.81 11.71
N LYS A 284 1.73 18.52 10.82
CA LYS A 284 2.72 19.52 10.41
C LYS A 284 2.02 20.66 9.67
N LYS A 285 2.10 21.86 10.24
CA LYS A 285 1.64 23.10 9.59
C LYS A 285 2.77 23.68 8.76
N LEU A 286 2.47 23.99 7.50
CA LEU A 286 3.40 24.55 6.55
C LEU A 286 3.16 26.06 6.42
N GLU A 287 4.24 26.83 6.27
CA GLU A 287 4.15 28.28 6.07
C GLU A 287 3.51 28.64 4.73
N LYS A 288 3.62 27.77 3.73
CA LYS A 288 3.09 27.96 2.38
C LYS A 288 2.19 26.77 2.00
N PRO A 289 1.09 27.00 1.26
CA PRO A 289 0.29 25.91 0.71
C PRO A 289 1.14 24.98 -0.16
N ALA A 290 1.06 23.68 0.10
CA ALA A 290 1.74 22.66 -0.67
C ALA A 290 0.77 21.49 -0.93
N ILE A 291 0.95 20.80 -2.06
CA ILE A 291 0.26 19.54 -2.31
C ILE A 291 0.87 18.52 -1.35
N ARG A 292 0.03 17.84 -0.58
CA ARG A 292 0.45 16.83 0.41
C ARG A 292 -0.20 15.50 0.11
N ALA A 293 0.49 14.43 0.47
CA ALA A 293 -0.05 13.08 0.46
C ALA A 293 0.45 12.33 1.69
N GLY A 294 -0.46 11.65 2.39
CA GLY A 294 -0.10 10.62 3.36
C GLY A 294 0.03 9.27 2.68
N TYR A 295 0.79 8.36 3.27
CA TYR A 295 0.75 6.94 2.93
C TYR A 295 1.30 6.11 4.09
N SER A 296 0.86 4.86 4.18
CA SER A 296 1.24 3.98 5.29
C SER A 296 1.42 2.53 4.83
N TYR A 297 2.45 1.89 5.35
CA TYR A 297 2.83 0.51 5.03
C TYR A 297 2.93 -0.32 6.30
N ALA A 298 2.50 -1.57 6.24
CA ALA A 298 2.88 -2.62 7.17
C ALA A 298 3.73 -3.68 6.47
N LEU A 299 4.85 -4.06 7.08
CA LEU A 299 5.70 -5.16 6.64
C LEU A 299 5.54 -6.33 7.61
N LEU A 300 5.17 -7.48 7.07
CA LEU A 300 5.11 -8.77 7.75
C LEU A 300 6.21 -9.66 7.16
N ALA A 301 7.22 -10.03 7.95
CA ALA A 301 8.25 -10.95 7.50
C ALA A 301 8.79 -11.81 8.66
N ARG A 302 9.30 -13.00 8.33
CA ARG A 302 10.10 -13.81 9.26
C ARG A 302 11.58 -13.55 9.04
N ASP A 303 12.31 -13.29 10.12
CA ASP A 303 13.76 -13.17 10.03
C ASP A 303 14.44 -14.54 9.85
N ASP A 304 15.77 -14.55 9.71
CA ASP A 304 16.57 -15.76 9.50
C ASP A 304 16.46 -16.78 10.65
N LYS A 305 15.91 -16.39 11.81
CA LYS A 305 15.64 -17.28 12.95
C LYS A 305 14.18 -17.74 13.00
N GLY A 306 13.38 -17.41 11.99
CA GLY A 306 11.96 -17.72 11.93
C GLY A 306 11.07 -16.79 12.75
N LYS A 307 11.63 -15.78 13.43
CA LYS A 307 10.85 -14.85 14.27
C LYS A 307 10.00 -13.95 13.38
N MET A 308 8.70 -13.92 13.65
CA MET A 308 7.75 -13.01 13.01
C MET A 308 8.05 -11.57 13.41
N ASN A 309 8.19 -10.68 12.44
CA ASN A 309 8.36 -9.24 12.63
C ASN A 309 7.22 -8.51 11.92
N VAL A 310 6.52 -7.64 12.65
CA VAL A 310 5.48 -6.77 12.09
C VAL A 310 5.86 -5.33 12.37
N LYS A 311 6.05 -4.53 11.32
CA LYS A 311 6.46 -3.13 11.44
C LYS A 311 5.59 -2.24 10.56
N VAL A 312 5.28 -1.06 11.07
CA VAL A 312 4.52 -0.03 10.38
C VAL A 312 5.41 1.16 10.09
N LEU A 313 5.22 1.77 8.92
CA LEU A 313 5.79 3.04 8.51
C LEU A 313 4.67 3.91 7.93
N SER A 314 4.46 5.08 8.51
CA SER A 314 3.55 6.10 7.98
C SER A 314 4.34 7.36 7.67
N GLU A 315 4.10 7.96 6.51
CA GLU A 315 4.78 9.18 6.09
C GLU A 315 3.76 10.21 5.60
N ASP A 316 4.07 11.47 5.89
CA ASP A 316 3.40 12.65 5.36
C ASP A 316 4.41 13.38 4.49
N ALA A 317 4.06 13.57 3.22
CA ALA A 317 4.98 14.09 2.22
C ALA A 317 4.39 15.27 1.46
N MET A 318 5.23 16.27 1.21
CA MET A 318 4.97 17.28 0.20
C MET A 318 5.25 16.70 -1.18
N VAL A 319 4.39 17.00 -2.15
CA VAL A 319 4.50 16.56 -3.55
C VAL A 319 4.77 17.79 -4.41
N SER A 320 5.88 17.75 -5.15
CA SER A 320 6.28 18.81 -6.08
C SER A 320 6.36 18.29 -7.50
N SER A 321 5.70 18.97 -8.42
CA SER A 321 5.80 18.67 -9.85
C SER A 321 7.14 19.16 -10.40
N GLY A 322 7.91 18.25 -11.00
CA GLY A 322 9.19 18.59 -11.63
C GLY A 322 9.31 18.01 -13.03
N LYS A 323 10.32 18.47 -13.79
CA LYS A 323 10.62 17.97 -15.15
C LYS A 323 10.85 16.44 -15.24
N LYS A 324 11.16 15.80 -14.11
CA LYS A 324 11.45 14.35 -14.01
C LYS A 324 10.29 13.54 -13.40
N GLY A 325 9.12 14.16 -13.21
CA GLY A 325 7.97 13.60 -12.50
C GLY A 325 7.74 14.25 -11.12
N ASN A 326 6.75 13.75 -10.40
CA ASN A 326 6.36 14.24 -9.08
C ASN A 326 7.37 13.78 -8.02
N THR A 327 8.21 14.68 -7.53
CA THR A 327 9.14 14.40 -6.44
C THR A 327 8.45 14.58 -5.09
N ILE A 328 8.96 13.91 -4.07
CA ILE A 328 8.45 14.00 -2.71
C ILE A 328 9.51 14.50 -1.73
N GLU A 329 9.04 15.17 -0.69
CA GLU A 329 9.80 15.49 0.53
C GLU A 329 8.96 15.05 1.73
N VAL A 330 9.47 14.09 2.52
CA VAL A 330 8.80 13.62 3.73
C VAL A 330 9.01 14.64 4.84
N ILE A 331 7.91 15.19 5.37
CA ILE A 331 7.91 16.26 6.38
C ILE A 331 7.55 15.75 7.78
N ASN A 332 6.91 14.59 7.87
CA ASN A 332 6.68 13.88 9.13
C ASN A 332 6.63 12.36 8.88
N SER A 333 6.99 11.56 9.88
CA SER A 333 6.94 10.11 9.77
C SER A 333 6.77 9.42 11.11
N LEU A 334 5.98 8.34 11.14
CA LEU A 334 5.92 7.39 12.25
C LEU A 334 6.51 6.05 11.80
N LYS A 335 7.32 5.43 12.66
CA LYS A 335 7.73 4.03 12.50
C LYS A 335 7.52 3.30 13.81
N LYS A 336 6.71 2.23 13.81
CA LYS A 336 6.39 1.44 15.00
C LYS A 336 6.57 -0.05 14.73
N ARG A 337 7.06 -0.80 15.72
CA ARG A 337 7.05 -2.27 15.71
C ARG A 337 5.78 -2.73 16.43
N LEU A 338 5.03 -3.64 15.80
CA LEU A 338 3.88 -4.30 16.41
C LEU A 338 4.28 -5.68 16.97
N LEU A 339 5.27 -6.35 16.37
CA LEU A 339 5.85 -7.64 16.80
C LEU A 339 7.36 -7.73 16.50
#